data_AF-A0A959JKH1-F1
#
_entry.id   AF-A0A959JKH1-F1
#
_cell.length_a   1.000
_cell.length_b   1.000
_cell.length_c   1.000
_cell.angle_alpha   90.00
_cell.angle_beta   90.00
_cell.angle_gamma   90.00
#
_symmetry.space_group_name_H-M   'P 1'
#
loop_
_entity.id
_entity.type
_entity.pdbx_description
1 polymer ?
#
loop_
_entity_poly.entity_id
_entity_poly.type
_entity_poly.pdbx_seq_one_letter_code
_entity_poly.pdbx_strand_id
1 'polypeptide(L)'
;INNTSAIVIDVENNTLLSYIGNIPNQNGKFSYVDINQSPRSYGSLLKPLLYAYALEKGYFLSEELVADIPTNIGDFQPMNFDKKFRGAVPLSQMVTQSLNVPAVRTLNYIGLQEFYHFLKTIQLDYLDKGADHYGLSLILGGGETNLWSLARMYKGLAQSTLGYINAFGSVQYLMNKKKKVATLRYQPIQ
;
A
#
# COMPACT_ATOMS: atom_id res chain seq x y z
N ILE A 1 -13.93 9.23 15.30
CA ILE A 1 -13.92 8.83 13.87
C ILE A 1 -15.23 8.09 13.63
N ASN A 2 -16.09 8.58 12.74
CA ASN A 2 -17.48 8.09 12.63
C ASN A 2 -17.78 7.38 11.28
N ASN A 3 -16.75 7.19 10.46
CA ASN A 3 -16.83 6.58 9.15
C ASN A 3 -15.74 5.51 9.04
N THR A 4 -16.02 4.40 8.37
CA THR A 4 -15.06 3.30 8.13
C THR A 4 -15.42 2.57 6.85
N SER A 5 -14.43 1.93 6.24
CA SER A 5 -14.61 1.13 5.04
C SER A 5 -13.83 -0.18 5.13
N ALA A 6 -14.30 -1.19 4.41
CA ALA A 6 -13.68 -2.50 4.38
C ALA A 6 -13.81 -3.14 3.00
N ILE A 7 -12.75 -3.82 2.57
CA ILE A 7 -12.71 -4.65 1.36
C ILE A 7 -12.13 -6.01 1.76
N VAL A 8 -12.73 -7.07 1.25
CA VAL A 8 -12.23 -8.44 1.42
C VAL A 8 -12.11 -9.07 0.04
N ILE A 9 -10.89 -9.47 -0.34
CA ILE A 9 -10.58 -10.15 -1.60
C ILE A 9 -10.03 -11.53 -1.26
N ASP A 10 -10.57 -12.55 -1.92
CA ASP A 10 -10.01 -13.89 -1.92
C ASP A 10 -8.74 -13.91 -2.78
N VAL A 11 -7.60 -14.22 -2.17
CA VAL A 11 -6.29 -14.23 -2.82
C VAL A 11 -6.16 -15.39 -3.81
N GLU A 12 -6.67 -16.58 -3.48
CA GLU A 12 -6.52 -17.77 -4.33
C GLU A 12 -7.45 -17.70 -5.53
N ASN A 13 -8.72 -17.38 -5.28
CA ASN A 13 -9.76 -17.31 -6.31
C ASN A 13 -9.78 -15.97 -7.06
N ASN A 14 -9.03 -14.97 -6.57
CA ASN A 14 -8.98 -13.62 -7.14
C ASN A 14 -10.37 -12.96 -7.24
N THR A 15 -11.22 -13.16 -6.23
CA THR A 15 -12.62 -12.68 -6.21
C THR A 15 -12.88 -11.69 -5.08
N LEU A 16 -13.68 -10.66 -5.35
CA LEU A 16 -14.17 -9.74 -4.32
C LEU A 16 -15.30 -10.41 -3.51
N LEU A 17 -15.06 -10.60 -2.21
CA LEU A 17 -16.04 -11.20 -1.29
C LEU A 17 -16.91 -10.13 -0.60
N SER A 18 -16.30 -9.02 -0.19
CA SER A 18 -17.00 -7.94 0.50
C SER A 18 -16.46 -6.56 0.15
N TYR A 19 -17.36 -5.58 0.12
CA TYR A 19 -17.11 -4.19 -0.20
C TYR A 19 -18.07 -3.31 0.61
N ILE A 20 -17.54 -2.65 1.62
CA ILE A 20 -18.25 -1.71 2.47
C ILE A 20 -17.59 -0.35 2.27
N GLY A 21 -18.24 0.53 1.52
CA GLY A 21 -17.71 1.86 1.19
C GLY A 21 -17.78 2.84 2.36
N ASN A 22 -18.75 2.68 3.26
CA ASN A 22 -18.86 3.47 4.48
C ASN A 22 -19.78 2.77 5.50
N ILE A 23 -19.82 3.28 6.74
CA ILE A 23 -20.85 2.92 7.72
C ILE A 23 -22.20 3.47 7.25
N PRO A 24 -23.23 2.62 7.10
CA PRO A 24 -24.56 3.08 6.75
C PRO A 24 -25.17 3.86 7.91
N ASN A 25 -25.16 5.19 7.82
CA ASN A 25 -25.79 6.07 8.81
C ASN A 25 -26.50 7.23 8.11
N GLN A 26 -27.83 7.25 8.16
CA GLN A 26 -28.64 8.26 7.46
C GLN A 26 -28.43 9.69 8.01
N ASN A 27 -27.99 9.82 9.25
CA ASN A 27 -27.77 11.12 9.92
C ASN A 27 -26.27 11.45 10.08
N GLY A 28 -25.38 10.57 9.59
CA GLY A 28 -23.94 10.76 9.67
C GLY A 28 -23.43 11.73 8.61
N LYS A 29 -22.66 12.75 9.00
CA LYS A 29 -21.98 13.62 8.04
C LYS A 29 -21.05 12.77 7.15
N PHE A 30 -21.23 12.89 5.83
CA PHE A 30 -20.45 12.16 4.80
C PHE A 30 -20.69 10.64 4.69
N SER A 31 -21.77 10.10 5.27
CA SER A 31 -22.09 8.66 5.15
C SER A 31 -22.34 8.17 3.72
N TYR A 32 -22.68 9.08 2.81
CA TYR A 32 -22.85 8.81 1.38
C TYR A 32 -21.54 8.73 0.59
N VAL A 33 -20.41 9.12 1.18
CA VAL A 33 -19.10 9.05 0.52
C VAL A 33 -18.60 7.62 0.55
N ASP A 34 -18.28 7.07 -0.63
CA ASP A 34 -17.57 5.81 -0.75
C ASP A 34 -16.07 6.02 -0.45
N ILE A 35 -15.67 5.66 0.76
CA ILE A 35 -14.29 5.81 1.23
C ILE A 35 -13.36 4.84 0.49
N ASN A 36 -13.86 3.70 -0.01
CA ASN A 36 -13.02 2.74 -0.72
C ASN A 36 -12.41 3.33 -1.99
N GLN A 37 -13.15 4.22 -2.67
CA GLN A 37 -12.71 4.91 -3.89
C GLN A 37 -12.09 6.28 -3.61
N SER A 38 -12.21 6.81 -2.40
CA SER A 38 -11.77 8.16 -2.08
C SER A 38 -10.25 8.20 -1.88
N PRO A 39 -9.51 9.09 -2.58
CA PRO A 39 -8.07 9.24 -2.36
C PRO A 39 -7.73 9.73 -0.95
N ARG A 40 -6.68 9.12 -0.39
CA ARG A 40 -6.09 9.39 0.93
C ARG A 40 -4.60 9.12 0.87
N SER A 41 -3.83 9.77 1.75
CA SER A 41 -2.45 9.36 2.01
C SER A 41 -2.43 7.89 2.46
N TYR A 42 -1.59 7.09 1.81
CA TYR A 42 -1.38 5.69 2.17
C TYR A 42 -0.37 5.52 3.32
N GLY A 43 0.24 6.60 3.82
CA GLY A 43 1.22 6.54 4.89
C GLY A 43 2.34 5.52 4.61
N SER A 44 2.56 4.61 5.54
CA SER A 44 3.61 3.57 5.42
C SER A 44 3.18 2.31 4.66
N LEU A 45 1.99 2.28 4.06
CA LEU A 45 1.45 1.07 3.44
C LEU A 45 2.22 0.59 2.19
N LEU A 46 3.10 1.43 1.61
CA LEU A 46 3.97 1.03 0.49
C LEU A 46 5.28 0.38 0.92
N LYS A 47 5.68 0.44 2.19
CA LYS A 47 6.96 -0.15 2.65
C LYS A 47 7.07 -1.66 2.40
N PRO A 48 6.01 -2.48 2.62
CA PRO A 48 6.06 -3.90 2.26
C PRO A 48 6.27 -4.13 0.76
N LEU A 49 5.69 -3.27 -0.09
CA LEU A 49 5.87 -3.36 -1.53
C LEU A 49 7.30 -2.98 -1.95
N LEU A 50 7.88 -1.92 -1.38
CA LEU A 50 9.28 -1.55 -1.60
C LEU A 50 10.22 -2.67 -1.17
N TYR A 51 9.97 -3.27 -0.01
CA TYR A 51 10.74 -4.42 0.47
C TYR A 51 10.67 -5.61 -0.50
N ALA A 52 9.47 -6.01 -0.91
CA ALA A 52 9.29 -7.11 -1.85
C ALA A 52 9.99 -6.81 -3.19
N TYR A 53 9.85 -5.59 -3.71
CA TYR A 53 10.51 -5.14 -4.92
C TYR A 53 12.05 -5.20 -4.81
N ALA A 54 12.59 -4.75 -3.67
CA ALA A 54 14.01 -4.77 -3.40
C ALA A 54 14.58 -6.20 -3.44
N LEU A 55 13.87 -7.16 -2.85
CA LEU A 55 14.25 -8.57 -2.88
C LEU A 55 14.12 -9.16 -4.29
N GLU A 56 12.99 -8.91 -4.96
CA GLU A 56 12.70 -9.45 -6.29
C GLU A 56 13.73 -9.01 -7.33
N LYS A 57 14.18 -7.76 -7.26
CA LYS A 57 15.22 -7.21 -8.14
C LYS A 57 16.65 -7.56 -7.72
N GLY A 58 16.82 -8.21 -6.57
CA GLY A 58 18.14 -8.53 -6.04
C GLY A 58 18.94 -7.32 -5.58
N TYR A 59 18.28 -6.20 -5.25
CA TYR A 59 18.95 -5.03 -4.69
C TYR A 59 19.48 -5.26 -3.28
N PHE A 60 18.77 -6.09 -2.51
CA PHE A 60 19.09 -6.40 -1.13
C PHE A 60 18.68 -7.83 -0.79
N LEU A 61 19.31 -8.41 0.23
CA LEU A 61 18.79 -9.60 0.92
C LEU A 61 17.94 -9.20 2.14
N SER A 62 17.07 -10.11 2.61
CA SER A 62 16.19 -9.86 3.76
C SER A 62 16.96 -9.43 5.02
N GLU A 63 18.09 -10.09 5.27
CA GLU A 63 18.94 -9.84 6.46
C GLU A 63 20.09 -8.88 6.18
N GLU A 64 20.13 -8.29 4.98
CA GLU A 64 21.12 -7.26 4.67
C GLU A 64 20.88 -6.03 5.53
N LEU A 65 21.96 -5.47 6.07
CA LEU A 65 21.88 -4.34 6.97
C LEU A 65 21.68 -3.04 6.19
N VAL A 66 20.59 -2.35 6.51
CA VAL A 66 20.32 -0.98 6.07
C VAL A 66 20.52 -0.01 7.22
N ALA A 67 21.03 1.18 6.88
CA ALA A 67 21.31 2.19 7.90
C ALA A 67 20.03 2.90 8.37
N ASP A 68 19.84 2.93 9.67
CA ASP A 68 18.87 3.74 10.41
C ASP A 68 19.62 4.76 11.27
N ILE A 69 20.20 5.76 10.61
CA ILE A 69 21.04 6.84 11.18
C ILE A 69 20.54 8.21 10.74
N PRO A 70 20.90 9.31 11.43
CA PRO A 70 20.64 10.67 10.93
C PRO A 70 21.06 10.79 9.46
N THR A 71 20.11 11.17 8.61
CA THR A 71 20.28 11.13 7.15
C THR A 71 19.71 12.41 6.56
N ASN A 72 20.52 13.07 5.73
CA ASN A 72 20.10 14.21 4.92
C ASN A 72 20.29 13.83 3.45
N ILE A 73 19.24 13.97 2.64
CA ILE A 73 19.28 13.74 1.18
C ILE A 73 18.82 15.03 0.52
N GLY A 74 19.78 15.85 0.10
CA GLY A 74 19.49 17.26 -0.22
C GLY A 74 18.87 17.96 0.98
N ASP A 75 17.72 18.62 0.77
CA ASP A 75 16.96 19.30 1.83
C ASP A 75 16.00 18.37 2.60
N PHE A 76 15.93 17.09 2.23
CA PHE A 76 15.02 16.13 2.86
C PHE A 76 15.68 15.40 4.02
N GLN A 77 15.09 15.53 5.22
CA GLN A 77 15.57 14.93 6.46
C GLN A 77 14.49 14.01 7.05
N PRO A 78 14.45 12.72 6.66
CA PRO A 78 13.47 11.78 7.21
C PRO A 78 13.75 11.51 8.69
N MET A 79 12.67 11.30 9.45
CA MET A 79 12.73 10.83 10.84
C MET A 79 11.80 9.64 11.04
N ASN A 80 12.22 8.70 11.88
CA ASN A 80 11.33 7.65 12.38
C ASN A 80 10.24 8.25 13.26
N PHE A 81 9.11 7.55 13.36
CA PHE A 81 7.96 8.00 14.16
C PHE A 81 8.33 8.29 15.61
N ASP A 82 9.19 7.46 16.21
CA ASP A 82 9.69 7.60 17.58
C ASP A 82 10.87 8.56 17.73
N LYS A 83 11.34 9.17 16.62
CA LYS A 83 12.51 10.06 16.55
C LYS A 83 13.81 9.42 17.05
N LYS A 84 13.90 8.09 17.04
CA LYS A 84 15.12 7.34 17.42
C LYS A 84 15.76 6.69 16.20
N PHE A 85 17.06 6.46 16.30
CA PHE A 85 17.89 5.80 15.31
C PHE A 85 18.43 4.49 15.89
N ARG A 86 18.41 3.42 15.09
CA ARG A 86 18.85 2.06 15.49
C ARG A 86 20.24 1.70 14.96
N GLY A 87 20.89 2.59 14.22
CA GLY A 87 22.21 2.34 13.65
C GLY A 87 22.11 1.52 12.38
N ALA A 88 22.30 0.21 12.46
CA ALA A 88 22.15 -0.71 11.34
C ALA A 88 21.10 -1.76 11.69
N VAL A 89 20.13 -1.98 10.80
CA VAL A 89 19.04 -2.94 11.01
C VAL A 89 18.90 -3.82 9.77
N PRO A 90 18.52 -5.11 9.91
CA PRO A 90 18.12 -5.92 8.78
C PRO A 90 17.03 -5.24 7.95
N LEU A 91 17.05 -5.41 6.63
CA LEU A 91 16.00 -4.89 5.75
C LEU A 91 14.61 -5.41 6.16
N SER A 92 14.51 -6.65 6.64
CA SER A 92 13.28 -7.21 7.23
C SER A 92 12.75 -6.37 8.40
N GLN A 93 13.64 -5.82 9.23
CA GLN A 93 13.27 -4.95 10.36
C GLN A 93 12.74 -3.58 9.94
N MET A 94 13.16 -3.05 8.78
CA MET A 94 12.58 -1.83 8.22
C MET A 94 11.06 -1.95 8.08
N VAL A 95 10.57 -3.09 7.59
CA VAL A 95 9.13 -3.31 7.39
C VAL A 95 8.43 -3.63 8.70
N THR A 96 8.97 -4.55 9.50
CA THR A 96 8.30 -5.01 10.74
C THR A 96 8.17 -3.89 11.78
N GLN A 97 9.15 -2.98 11.84
CA GLN A 97 9.10 -1.80 12.70
C GLN A 97 8.61 -0.53 11.98
N SER A 98 8.26 -0.65 10.69
CA SER A 98 7.83 0.46 9.83
C SER A 98 8.75 1.69 9.92
N LEU A 99 10.06 1.48 9.86
CA LEU A 99 11.04 2.55 9.98
C LEU A 99 11.05 3.44 8.73
N ASN A 100 11.07 4.76 8.92
CA ASN A 100 11.01 5.73 7.83
C ASN A 100 12.37 5.96 7.19
N VAL A 101 13.41 6.10 8.01
CA VAL A 101 14.77 6.43 7.57
C VAL A 101 15.35 5.35 6.66
N PRO A 102 15.40 4.07 7.06
CA PRO A 102 15.87 3.01 6.16
C PRO A 102 14.97 2.88 4.92
N ALA A 103 13.64 3.04 5.03
CA ALA A 103 12.75 2.98 3.85
C ALA A 103 13.06 4.07 2.81
N VAL A 104 13.32 5.29 3.26
CA VAL A 104 13.74 6.39 2.38
C VAL A 104 15.09 6.11 1.74
N ARG A 105 16.05 5.59 2.51
CA ARG A 105 17.38 5.24 1.98
C ARG A 105 17.32 4.09 0.98
N THR A 106 16.50 3.07 1.24
CA THR A 106 16.26 1.96 0.31
C THR A 106 15.63 2.47 -0.99
N LEU A 107 14.61 3.33 -0.92
CA LEU A 107 14.03 3.95 -2.12
C LEU A 107 15.07 4.78 -2.88
N ASN A 108 15.89 5.57 -2.17
CA ASN A 108 16.93 6.38 -2.79
C ASN A 108 18.00 5.51 -3.47
N TYR A 109 18.35 4.37 -2.88
CA TYR A 109 19.31 3.42 -3.45
C TYR A 109 18.77 2.72 -4.70
N ILE A 110 17.52 2.22 -4.65
CA ILE A 110 16.84 1.61 -5.80
C ILE A 110 16.64 2.63 -6.93
N GLY A 111 16.36 3.87 -6.56
CA GLY A 111 16.02 4.94 -7.48
C GLY A 111 14.53 5.23 -7.47
N LEU A 112 14.19 6.49 -7.19
CA LEU A 112 12.81 6.98 -7.13
C LEU A 112 12.05 6.73 -8.43
N GLN A 113 12.68 7.02 -9.58
CA GLN A 113 12.05 6.89 -10.89
C GLN A 113 11.71 5.43 -11.18
N GLU A 114 12.63 4.49 -10.91
CA GLU A 114 12.41 3.07 -11.13
C GLU A 114 11.23 2.54 -10.31
N PHE A 115 11.23 2.79 -9.00
CA PHE A 115 10.15 2.34 -8.14
C PHE A 115 8.82 3.01 -8.49
N TYR A 116 8.83 4.31 -8.84
CA TYR A 116 7.65 5.02 -9.30
C TYR A 116 7.05 4.39 -10.56
N HIS A 117 7.87 4.05 -11.56
CA HIS A 117 7.41 3.38 -12.77
C HIS A 117 6.79 2.01 -12.44
N PHE A 118 7.37 1.27 -11.51
CA PHE A 118 6.78 0.02 -11.01
C PHE A 118 5.40 0.24 -10.36
N LEU A 119 5.21 1.30 -9.56
CA LEU A 119 3.87 1.62 -9.03
C LEU A 119 2.84 1.88 -10.15
N LYS A 120 3.28 2.49 -11.26
CA LYS A 120 2.42 2.68 -12.44
C LYS A 120 2.12 1.37 -13.17
N THR A 121 3.06 0.44 -13.28
CA THR A 121 2.81 -0.87 -13.94
C THR A 121 1.81 -1.71 -13.18
N ILE A 122 1.82 -1.68 -11.84
CA ILE A 122 0.81 -2.36 -11.00
C ILE A 122 -0.50 -1.58 -10.87
N GLN A 123 -0.63 -0.45 -11.57
CA GLN A 123 -1.82 0.40 -11.62
C GLN A 123 -2.24 0.93 -10.23
N LEU A 124 -1.29 1.43 -9.44
CA LEU A 124 -1.62 2.15 -8.23
C LEU A 124 -2.26 3.50 -8.59
N ASP A 125 -3.53 3.68 -8.21
CA ASP A 125 -4.33 4.86 -8.55
C ASP A 125 -3.86 6.12 -7.78
N TYR A 126 -4.19 7.30 -8.33
CA TYR A 126 -3.95 8.66 -7.75
C TYR A 126 -2.50 9.12 -7.65
N LEU A 127 -1.58 8.40 -8.30
CA LEU A 127 -0.25 8.92 -8.64
C LEU A 127 -0.31 9.68 -9.97
N ASP A 128 -0.85 10.89 -9.92
CA ASP A 128 -1.16 11.73 -11.10
C ASP A 128 -0.06 12.75 -11.44
N LYS A 129 0.97 12.86 -10.61
CA LYS A 129 2.14 13.74 -10.82
C LYS A 129 3.39 12.94 -11.15
N GLY A 130 4.45 13.60 -11.63
CA GLY A 130 5.73 12.92 -11.89
C GLY A 130 6.41 12.46 -10.59
N ALA A 131 7.35 11.51 -10.69
CA ALA A 131 8.06 11.00 -9.52
C ALA A 131 8.76 12.12 -8.72
N ASP A 132 9.36 13.09 -9.41
CA ASP A 132 10.06 14.24 -8.80
C ASP A 132 9.13 15.14 -7.96
N HIS A 133 7.83 15.17 -8.27
CA HIS A 133 6.85 15.89 -7.46
C HIS A 133 6.67 15.24 -6.08
N TYR A 134 6.60 13.91 -6.03
CA TYR A 134 6.46 13.17 -4.79
C TYR A 134 7.79 13.05 -4.04
N GLY A 135 8.91 12.99 -4.78
CA GLY A 135 10.24 12.80 -4.21
C GLY A 135 10.33 11.52 -3.37
N LEU A 136 11.34 11.46 -2.50
CA LEU A 136 11.49 10.33 -1.57
C LEU A 136 10.38 10.25 -0.51
N SER A 137 9.57 11.31 -0.35
CA SER A 137 8.39 11.27 0.52
C SER A 137 7.32 10.31 0.02
N LEU A 138 7.41 9.86 -1.24
CA LEU A 138 6.57 8.81 -1.81
C LEU A 138 6.51 7.58 -0.91
N ILE A 139 7.62 7.08 -0.36
CA ILE A 139 7.56 5.89 0.51
C ILE A 139 6.95 6.14 1.90
N LEU A 140 6.73 7.40 2.27
CA LEU A 140 6.23 7.83 3.57
C LEU A 140 4.77 8.30 3.54
N GLY A 141 4.09 8.22 2.39
CA GLY A 141 2.73 8.71 2.24
C GLY A 141 2.62 10.12 1.67
N GLY A 142 3.65 10.60 0.98
CA GLY A 142 3.63 11.89 0.27
C GLY A 142 2.73 11.90 -0.98
N GLY A 143 2.25 10.74 -1.41
CA GLY A 143 1.20 10.61 -2.43
C GLY A 143 -0.12 10.11 -1.85
N GLU A 144 -1.11 10.00 -2.72
CA GLU A 144 -2.44 9.49 -2.39
C GLU A 144 -2.72 8.19 -3.16
N THR A 145 -3.64 7.41 -2.63
CA THR A 145 -4.29 6.29 -3.32
C THR A 145 -5.63 6.00 -2.65
N ASN A 146 -6.34 4.96 -3.07
CA ASN A 146 -7.59 4.53 -2.44
C ASN A 146 -7.47 3.10 -1.87
N LEU A 147 -8.43 2.71 -1.02
CA LEU A 147 -8.40 1.39 -0.37
C LEU A 147 -8.56 0.25 -1.39
N TRP A 148 -9.25 0.48 -2.51
CA TRP A 148 -9.35 -0.49 -3.60
C TRP A 148 -7.98 -0.82 -4.21
N SER A 149 -7.20 0.19 -4.57
CA SER A 149 -5.84 0.05 -5.10
C SER A 149 -4.92 -0.62 -4.10
N LEU A 150 -4.99 -0.25 -2.82
CA LEU A 150 -4.22 -0.90 -1.75
C LEU A 150 -4.60 -2.38 -1.59
N ALA A 151 -5.89 -2.71 -1.57
CA ALA A 151 -6.33 -4.09 -1.45
C ALA A 151 -5.85 -4.94 -2.64
N ARG A 152 -5.89 -4.40 -3.87
CA ARG A 152 -5.31 -5.03 -5.06
C ARG A 152 -3.81 -5.24 -4.94
N MET A 153 -3.09 -4.24 -4.44
CA MET A 153 -1.64 -4.31 -4.23
C MET A 153 -1.26 -5.40 -3.22
N TYR A 154 -1.90 -5.43 -2.05
CA TYR A 154 -1.63 -6.46 -1.04
C TYR A 154 -2.03 -7.87 -1.50
N LYS A 155 -3.14 -7.99 -2.25
CA LYS A 155 -3.49 -9.24 -2.94
C LYS A 155 -2.39 -9.67 -3.90
N GLY A 156 -1.86 -8.74 -4.69
CA GLY A 156 -0.75 -9.02 -5.60
C GLY A 156 0.51 -9.46 -4.86
N LEU A 157 0.88 -8.81 -3.77
CA LEU A 157 1.99 -9.26 -2.92
C LEU A 157 1.80 -10.72 -2.46
N ALA A 158 0.61 -11.07 -1.97
CA ALA A 158 0.30 -12.44 -1.55
C ALA A 158 0.32 -13.44 -2.72
N GLN A 159 -0.21 -13.07 -3.89
CA GLN A 159 -0.17 -13.93 -5.08
C GLN A 159 1.25 -14.13 -5.62
N SER A 160 2.13 -13.13 -5.51
CA SER A 160 3.54 -13.26 -5.90
C SER A 160 4.27 -14.31 -5.07
N THR A 161 3.99 -14.41 -3.76
CA THR A 161 4.61 -15.45 -2.92
C THR A 161 4.09 -16.86 -3.24
N LEU A 162 2.91 -16.95 -3.87
CA LEU A 162 2.32 -18.20 -4.37
C LEU A 162 2.74 -18.53 -5.81
N GLY A 163 3.58 -17.70 -6.45
CA GLY A 163 4.10 -17.96 -7.80
C GLY A 163 3.15 -17.60 -8.95
N TYR A 164 2.16 -16.73 -8.73
CA TYR A 164 1.22 -16.32 -9.77
C TYR A 164 1.89 -15.38 -10.79
N ILE A 165 1.75 -15.69 -12.09
CA ILE A 165 2.33 -14.91 -13.18
C ILE A 165 1.73 -13.50 -13.30
N ASN A 166 0.45 -13.32 -12.95
CA ASN A 166 -0.26 -12.04 -13.04
C ASN A 166 -0.81 -11.58 -11.67
N ALA A 167 0.06 -11.55 -10.67
CA ALA A 167 -0.32 -11.30 -9.28
C ALA A 167 -1.04 -9.94 -9.08
N PHE A 168 -0.58 -8.88 -9.75
CA PHE A 168 -1.17 -7.53 -9.65
C PHE A 168 -2.33 -7.29 -10.63
N GLY A 169 -2.82 -8.34 -11.29
CA GLY A 169 -3.94 -8.28 -12.22
C GLY A 169 -5.26 -7.84 -11.60
N SER A 170 -6.27 -7.68 -12.45
CA SER A 170 -7.64 -7.29 -12.06
C SER A 170 -8.26 -8.30 -11.08
N VAL A 171 -9.19 -7.80 -10.26
CA VAL A 171 -9.97 -8.62 -9.31
C VAL A 171 -11.33 -8.94 -9.93
N GLN A 172 -11.77 -10.19 -9.81
CA GLN A 172 -13.05 -10.63 -10.34
C GLN A 172 -14.20 -10.22 -9.42
N TYR A 173 -15.30 -9.74 -10.00
CA TYR A 173 -16.53 -9.46 -9.29
C TYR A 173 -17.47 -10.66 -9.41
N LEU A 174 -17.83 -11.26 -8.28
CA LEU A 174 -18.95 -12.18 -8.27
C LEU A 174 -20.23 -11.39 -8.58
N MET A 175 -21.04 -11.87 -9.51
CA MET A 175 -22.33 -11.27 -9.81
C MET A 175 -23.45 -12.18 -9.29
N ASN A 176 -24.47 -11.58 -8.67
CA ASN A 176 -25.68 -12.30 -8.34
C ASN A 176 -26.53 -12.54 -9.60
N LYS A 177 -27.60 -13.36 -9.48
CA LYS A 177 -28.54 -13.66 -10.58
C LYS A 177 -29.17 -12.42 -11.22
N LYS A 178 -29.11 -11.25 -10.58
CA LYS A 178 -29.60 -9.96 -11.09
C LYS A 178 -28.49 -9.09 -11.70
N LYS A 179 -27.32 -9.66 -12.02
CA LYS A 179 -26.13 -8.97 -12.55
C LYS A 179 -25.64 -7.81 -11.66
N LYS A 180 -25.94 -7.84 -10.36
CA LYS A 180 -25.33 -6.91 -9.38
C LYS A 180 -24.14 -7.60 -8.72
N VAL A 181 -23.09 -6.85 -8.40
CA VAL A 181 -21.96 -7.37 -7.61
C VAL A 181 -22.51 -8.05 -6.35
N ALA A 182 -22.25 -9.33 -6.20
CA ALA A 182 -22.61 -10.15 -5.06
C ALA A 182 -21.67 -9.79 -3.91
N THR A 183 -21.95 -8.67 -3.26
CA THR A 183 -21.25 -8.29 -2.03
C THR A 183 -21.87 -9.06 -0.88
N LEU A 184 -21.07 -9.79 -0.09
CA LEU A 184 -21.51 -10.29 1.21
C LEU A 184 -21.79 -9.07 2.10
N ARG A 185 -23.06 -8.66 2.18
CA ARG A 185 -23.49 -7.65 3.14
C ARG A 185 -23.49 -8.30 4.52
N TYR A 186 -22.56 -7.88 5.37
CA TYR A 186 -22.58 -8.21 6.80
C TYR A 186 -23.94 -7.79 7.36
N GLN A 187 -24.71 -8.75 7.86
CA GLN A 187 -25.87 -8.48 8.70
C GLN A 187 -25.43 -8.75 10.14
N PRO A 188 -25.44 -7.73 11.03
CA PRO A 188 -25.16 -7.98 12.43
C PRO A 188 -26.19 -8.95 12.99
N ILE A 189 -25.72 -9.86 13.84
CA ILE A 189 -26.59 -10.73 14.64
C ILE A 189 -27.43 -9.80 15.54
N GLN A 190 -28.75 -9.96 15.49
CA GLN A 190 -29.71 -9.22 16.33
C GLN A 190 -29.60 -9.67 17.79
#